data_AF-T5KYH4-F1
#
_entry.id   AF-T5KYH4-F1
#
_cell.length_a   1.000
_cell.length_b   1.000
_cell.length_c   1.000
_cell.angle_alpha   90.00
_cell.angle_beta   90.00
_cell.angle_gamma   90.00
#
_symmetry.space_group_name_H-M   'P 1'
#
loop_
_entity.id
_entity.type
_entity.pdbx_description
1 polymer ?
#
loop_
_entity_poly.entity_id
_entity_poly.type
_entity_poly.pdbx_seq_one_letter_code
_entity_poly.pdbx_strand_id
1 'polypeptide(L)'
;YNKALFDAAGVEYPSADWTWDDFTAAAAKLTDPAKGQFGVAASQYGQENFYNSIAQAGGEVISADGTKSGYGSPEALAGIELWTDLIAAGSSPTAQQMTDTNPEDFFLSGKVAMFQNGSWAAIAYADNADIGGSVDVAPLPAGAEGNQSVIHGVGNVANAKSAHLAEAKAFAEFASGEQAAKIQAETGTVIPA
;
A
#
# COMPACT_ATOMS: atom_id res chain seq x y z
N TYR A 1 -4.35 9.08 1.90
CA TYR A 1 -4.42 9.75 3.22
C TYR A 1 -5.74 10.49 3.35
N ASN A 2 -6.19 10.77 4.58
CA ASN A 2 -7.46 11.46 4.87
C ASN A 2 -7.20 12.94 5.18
N LYS A 3 -7.49 13.84 4.23
CA LYS A 3 -7.28 15.29 4.32
C LYS A 3 -7.96 15.91 5.53
N ALA A 4 -9.17 15.47 5.86
CA ALA A 4 -9.92 16.03 7.00
C ALA A 4 -9.20 15.79 8.34
N LEU A 5 -8.52 14.65 8.50
CA LEU A 5 -7.73 14.37 9.70
C LEU A 5 -6.44 15.19 9.75
N PHE A 6 -5.82 15.44 8.60
CA PHE A 6 -4.67 16.34 8.49
C PHE A 6 -5.02 17.79 8.80
N ASP A 7 -6.11 18.29 8.22
CA ASP A 7 -6.61 19.65 8.44
C ASP A 7 -6.96 19.89 9.90
N ALA A 8 -7.66 18.92 10.52
CA ALA A 8 -8.03 19.00 11.93
C ALA A 8 -6.83 19.04 12.88
N ALA A 9 -5.71 18.41 12.49
CA ALA A 9 -4.48 18.37 13.27
C ALA A 9 -3.50 19.51 12.90
N GLY A 10 -3.77 20.27 11.83
CA GLY A 10 -2.84 21.29 11.31
C GLY A 10 -1.51 20.69 10.83
N VAL A 11 -1.53 19.46 10.32
CA VAL A 11 -0.35 18.76 9.79
C VAL A 11 -0.32 18.97 8.27
N GLU A 12 0.85 19.33 7.73
CA GLU A 12 1.03 19.45 6.29
C GLU A 12 0.78 18.11 5.58
N TYR A 13 0.25 18.15 4.37
CA TYR A 13 -0.05 16.94 3.62
C TYR A 13 1.21 16.21 3.15
N PRO A 14 1.11 14.89 2.90
CA PRO A 14 2.18 14.12 2.30
C PRO A 14 2.59 14.68 0.93
N SER A 15 3.89 14.67 0.66
CA SER A 15 4.46 15.10 -0.62
C SER A 15 5.53 14.12 -1.11
N ALA A 16 5.99 14.29 -2.35
CA ALA A 16 7.05 13.46 -2.92
C ALA A 16 8.40 13.59 -2.18
N ASP A 17 8.58 14.66 -1.42
CA ASP A 17 9.81 14.96 -0.68
C ASP A 17 9.80 14.37 0.74
N TRP A 18 8.68 13.79 1.19
CA TRP A 18 8.59 13.19 2.51
C TRP A 18 9.56 12.04 2.68
N THR A 19 10.21 12.02 3.84
CA THR A 19 11.04 10.92 4.32
C THR A 19 10.27 10.03 5.30
N TRP A 20 10.84 8.89 5.68
CA TRP A 20 10.33 8.08 6.78
C TRP A 20 10.21 8.85 8.11
N ASP A 21 11.10 9.80 8.35
CA ASP A 21 11.04 10.66 9.54
C ASP A 21 9.81 11.58 9.49
N ASP A 22 9.53 12.18 8.33
CA ASP A 22 8.34 13.01 8.12
C ASP A 22 7.06 12.18 8.28
N PHE A 23 7.04 10.99 7.68
CA PHE A 23 5.92 10.05 7.78
C PHE A 23 5.66 9.64 9.24
N THR A 24 6.71 9.28 9.98
CA THR A 24 6.62 8.87 11.39
C THR A 24 6.18 10.04 12.27
N ALA A 25 6.73 11.23 12.06
CA ALA A 25 6.35 12.44 12.79
C ALA A 25 4.90 12.84 12.51
N ALA A 26 4.44 12.75 11.26
CA ALA A 26 3.06 12.98 10.90
C ALA A 26 2.13 11.94 11.55
N ALA A 27 2.48 10.65 11.50
CA ALA A 27 1.71 9.59 12.14
C ALA A 27 1.54 9.84 13.64
N ALA A 28 2.59 10.25 14.34
CA ALA A 28 2.51 10.60 15.75
C ALA A 28 1.56 11.79 16.00
N LYS A 29 1.65 12.86 15.21
CA LYS A 29 0.79 14.06 15.34
C LYS A 29 -0.68 13.78 15.03
N LEU A 30 -0.93 12.85 14.11
CA LEU A 30 -2.28 12.47 13.66
C LEU A 30 -2.94 11.43 14.57
N THR A 31 -2.21 10.89 15.54
CA THR A 31 -2.73 9.93 16.51
C THR A 31 -3.42 10.65 17.66
N ASP A 32 -4.68 10.29 17.92
CA ASP A 32 -5.50 10.86 18.98
C ASP A 32 -6.21 9.74 19.76
N PRO A 33 -5.61 9.28 20.88
CA PRO A 33 -6.16 8.19 21.68
C PRO A 33 -7.55 8.51 22.26
N ALA A 34 -7.87 9.79 22.51
CA ALA A 34 -9.16 10.19 23.07
C ALA A 34 -10.31 9.98 22.07
N LYS A 35 -10.00 9.96 20.76
CA LYS A 35 -10.94 9.65 19.68
C LYS A 35 -10.84 8.21 19.16
N GLY A 36 -9.90 7.43 19.71
CA GLY A 36 -9.53 6.13 19.16
C GLY A 36 -9.05 6.23 17.72
N GLN A 37 -8.32 7.30 17.39
CA GLN A 37 -7.80 7.60 16.05
C GLN A 37 -6.30 7.33 16.01
N PHE A 38 -5.84 6.76 14.89
CA PHE A 38 -4.44 6.45 14.64
C PHE A 38 -3.91 7.24 13.45
N GLY A 39 -2.63 7.60 13.48
CA GLY A 39 -1.99 8.30 12.37
C GLY A 39 -1.79 7.41 11.14
N VAL A 40 -1.55 6.13 11.34
CA VAL A 40 -1.28 5.16 10.26
C VAL A 40 -1.82 3.79 10.60
N ALA A 41 -2.24 2.99 9.62
CA ALA A 41 -2.38 1.54 9.82
C ALA A 41 -1.10 0.85 9.32
N ALA A 42 -0.22 0.47 10.25
CA ALA A 42 1.11 -0.07 9.97
C ALA A 42 1.05 -1.58 9.68
N SER A 43 0.33 -1.95 8.63
CA SER A 43 0.07 -3.34 8.36
C SER A 43 1.26 -4.10 7.76
N GLN A 44 1.31 -5.39 8.09
CA GLN A 44 2.38 -6.32 7.73
C GLN A 44 1.83 -7.55 6.97
N TYR A 45 0.69 -7.42 6.27
CA TYR A 45 -0.02 -8.57 5.69
C TYR A 45 0.42 -8.93 4.26
N GLY A 46 1.03 -8.00 3.50
CA GLY A 46 1.20 -8.15 2.06
C GLY A 46 2.46 -7.53 1.46
N GLN A 47 2.77 -7.93 0.22
CA GLN A 47 3.91 -7.42 -0.56
C GLN A 47 3.81 -5.90 -0.76
N GLU A 48 2.58 -5.38 -0.85
CA GLU A 48 2.26 -3.97 -1.10
C GLU A 48 2.62 -3.05 0.06
N ASN A 49 2.99 -3.58 1.23
CA ASN A 49 3.40 -2.80 2.39
C ASN A 49 4.93 -2.85 2.54
N PHE A 50 5.43 -3.81 3.30
CA PHE A 50 6.80 -3.81 3.79
C PHE A 50 7.86 -4.17 2.72
N TYR A 51 7.49 -4.69 1.54
CA TYR A 51 8.50 -4.88 0.48
C TYR A 51 9.00 -3.54 -0.05
N ASN A 52 8.13 -2.53 -0.10
CA ASN A 52 8.52 -1.18 -0.48
C ASN A 52 9.56 -0.64 0.50
N SER A 53 9.31 -0.78 1.81
CA SER A 53 10.23 -0.26 2.82
C SER A 53 11.55 -1.04 2.90
N ILE A 54 11.53 -2.36 2.65
CA ILE A 54 12.75 -3.15 2.47
C ILE A 54 13.60 -2.58 1.32
N ALA A 55 13.00 -2.34 0.16
CA ALA A 55 13.71 -1.78 -0.99
C ALA A 55 14.19 -0.33 -0.73
N GLN A 56 13.37 0.50 -0.07
CA GLN A 56 13.72 1.86 0.33
C GLN A 56 14.88 1.91 1.36
N ALA A 57 15.12 0.84 2.12
CA ALA A 57 16.28 0.69 2.99
C ALA A 57 17.51 0.07 2.29
N GLY A 58 17.39 -0.33 1.01
CA GLY A 58 18.45 -1.01 0.26
C GLY A 58 18.51 -2.52 0.47
N GLY A 59 17.50 -3.10 1.12
CA GLY A 59 17.38 -4.54 1.30
C GLY A 59 16.69 -5.23 0.12
N GLU A 60 16.72 -6.55 0.15
CA GLU A 60 16.04 -7.41 -0.83
C GLU A 60 15.20 -8.48 -0.10
N VAL A 61 14.12 -8.94 -0.74
CA VAL A 61 13.27 -10.03 -0.21
C VAL A 61 13.87 -11.40 -0.54
N ILE A 62 14.43 -11.52 -1.75
CA ILE A 62 15.09 -12.70 -2.29
C ILE A 62 16.36 -12.22 -2.97
N SER A 63 17.45 -12.99 -2.88
CA SER A 63 18.69 -12.66 -3.57
C SER A 63 18.53 -12.53 -5.08
N ALA A 64 19.37 -11.69 -5.70
CA ALA A 64 19.35 -11.48 -7.15
C ALA A 64 19.42 -12.77 -8.00
N ASP A 65 20.03 -13.84 -7.49
CA ASP A 65 20.09 -15.16 -8.16
C ASP A 65 18.89 -16.08 -7.84
N GLY A 66 17.96 -15.64 -7.00
CA GLY A 66 16.76 -16.38 -6.61
C GLY A 66 17.00 -17.52 -5.62
N THR A 67 18.21 -17.65 -5.06
CA THR A 67 18.60 -18.85 -4.29
C THR A 67 18.54 -18.68 -2.77
N LYS A 68 18.47 -17.45 -2.26
CA LYS A 68 18.50 -17.17 -0.82
C LYS A 68 17.42 -16.16 -0.42
N SER A 69 17.00 -16.26 0.83
CA SER A 69 16.16 -15.25 1.48
C SER A 69 16.97 -14.00 1.80
N GLY A 70 16.46 -12.82 1.45
CA GLY A 70 17.08 -11.53 1.76
C GLY A 70 16.67 -10.95 3.11
N TYR A 71 15.61 -11.48 3.74
CA TYR A 71 15.07 -11.00 5.03
C TYR A 71 16.07 -10.94 6.20
N GLY A 72 17.19 -11.69 6.11
CA GLY A 72 18.21 -11.71 7.15
C GLY A 72 19.19 -10.53 7.10
N SER A 73 19.11 -9.67 6.08
CA SER A 73 20.01 -8.52 5.96
C SER A 73 19.62 -7.39 6.93
N PRO A 74 20.59 -6.60 7.44
CA PRO A 74 20.28 -5.42 8.26
C PRO A 74 19.33 -4.44 7.58
N GLU A 75 19.45 -4.28 6.26
CA GLU A 75 18.64 -3.37 5.45
C GLU A 75 17.19 -3.86 5.34
N ALA A 76 16.99 -5.17 5.13
CA ALA A 76 15.65 -5.75 5.10
C ALA A 76 14.98 -5.67 6.48
N LEU A 77 15.74 -5.88 7.56
CA LEU A 77 15.24 -5.70 8.92
C LEU A 77 14.85 -4.26 9.19
N ALA A 78 15.67 -3.27 8.81
CA ALA A 78 15.35 -1.85 8.97
C ALA A 78 14.05 -1.45 8.26
N GLY A 79 13.80 -1.98 7.06
CA GLY A 79 12.55 -1.76 6.34
C GLY A 79 11.32 -2.35 7.04
N ILE A 80 11.46 -3.47 7.75
CA ILE A 80 10.39 -4.07 8.55
C ILE A 80 10.20 -3.31 9.87
N GLU A 81 11.30 -2.90 10.50
CA GLU A 81 11.33 -2.23 11.80
C GLU A 81 10.53 -0.92 11.78
N LEU A 82 10.54 -0.17 10.68
CA LEU A 82 9.68 1.00 10.48
C LEU A 82 8.22 0.72 10.89
N TRP A 83 7.66 -0.41 10.44
CA TRP A 83 6.26 -0.76 10.69
C TRP A 83 6.03 -1.21 12.12
N THR A 84 6.96 -2.00 12.69
CA THR A 84 6.84 -2.45 14.08
C THR A 84 7.00 -1.30 15.06
N ASP A 85 7.84 -0.32 14.74
CA ASP A 85 8.09 0.87 15.56
C ASP A 85 6.87 1.80 15.57
N LEU A 86 6.18 1.97 14.44
CA LEU A 86 4.91 2.71 14.37
C LEU A 86 3.82 2.09 15.26
N ILE A 87 3.76 0.75 15.32
CA ILE A 87 2.86 0.03 16.23
C ILE A 87 3.30 0.23 17.68
N ALA A 88 4.58 0.04 17.98
CA ALA A 88 5.12 0.18 19.35
C ALA A 88 4.97 1.60 19.90
N ALA A 89 5.08 2.61 19.05
CA ALA A 89 4.84 4.02 19.36
C ALA A 89 3.35 4.35 19.56
N GLY A 90 2.43 3.41 19.29
CA GLY A 90 0.99 3.61 19.38
C GLY A 90 0.40 4.46 18.25
N SER A 91 1.17 4.74 17.19
CA SER A 91 0.69 5.50 16.04
C SER A 91 -0.16 4.67 15.07
N SER A 92 -0.23 3.36 15.30
CA SER A 92 -1.02 2.38 14.57
C SER A 92 -1.90 1.55 15.50
N PRO A 93 -3.03 1.00 15.02
CA PRO A 93 -3.67 -0.13 15.69
C PRO A 93 -2.64 -1.25 15.93
N THR A 94 -2.84 -2.02 17.00
CA THR A 94 -1.98 -3.16 17.31
C THR A 94 -2.08 -4.24 16.24
N ALA A 95 -1.07 -5.12 16.16
CA ALA A 95 -1.12 -6.28 15.28
C ALA A 95 -2.38 -7.15 15.51
N GLN A 96 -2.83 -7.27 16.77
CA GLN A 96 -4.07 -7.99 17.08
C GLN A 96 -5.30 -7.26 16.56
N GLN A 97 -5.39 -5.94 16.76
CA GLN A 97 -6.51 -5.15 16.21
C GLN A 97 -6.59 -5.24 14.68
N MET A 98 -5.43 -5.22 14.01
CA MET A 98 -5.34 -5.38 12.54
C MET A 98 -5.57 -6.83 12.07
N THR A 99 -5.52 -7.81 12.98
CA THR A 99 -5.91 -9.19 12.71
C THR A 99 -7.42 -9.35 12.86
N ASP A 100 -8.00 -8.73 13.89
CA ASP A 100 -9.44 -8.77 14.18
C ASP A 100 -10.26 -7.89 13.24
N THR A 101 -9.65 -6.86 12.65
CA THR A 101 -10.28 -5.92 11.72
C THR A 101 -9.29 -5.56 10.62
N ASN A 102 -9.74 -5.60 9.36
CA ASN A 102 -8.87 -5.31 8.23
C ASN A 102 -8.30 -3.87 8.37
N PRO A 103 -6.97 -3.67 8.23
CA PRO A 103 -6.34 -2.35 8.21
C PRO A 103 -7.04 -1.33 7.29
N GLU A 104 -7.53 -1.78 6.14
CA GLU A 104 -8.26 -0.93 5.20
C GLU A 104 -9.59 -0.42 5.78
N ASP A 105 -10.28 -1.23 6.57
CA ASP A 105 -11.55 -0.83 7.21
C ASP A 105 -11.33 0.29 8.26
N PHE A 106 -10.16 0.31 8.92
CA PHE A 106 -9.81 1.44 9.79
C PHE A 106 -9.64 2.75 9.00
N PHE A 107 -9.11 2.68 7.79
CA PHE A 107 -8.99 3.85 6.92
C PHE A 107 -10.37 4.28 6.38
N LEU A 108 -11.15 3.33 5.85
CA LEU A 108 -12.50 3.55 5.31
C LEU A 108 -13.48 4.13 6.35
N SER A 109 -13.33 3.77 7.62
CA SER A 109 -14.14 4.29 8.73
C SER A 109 -13.65 5.65 9.28
N GLY A 110 -12.59 6.22 8.70
CA GLY A 110 -12.00 7.48 9.16
C GLY A 110 -11.28 7.40 10.51
N LYS A 111 -10.92 6.19 10.97
CA LYS A 111 -10.16 5.97 12.21
C LYS A 111 -8.65 6.05 12.02
N VAL A 112 -8.18 5.99 10.78
CA VAL A 112 -6.76 6.07 10.41
C VAL A 112 -6.53 7.22 9.41
N ALA A 113 -5.50 8.03 9.64
CA ALA A 113 -5.19 9.16 8.76
C ALA A 113 -4.40 8.76 7.50
N MET A 114 -3.50 7.78 7.60
CA MET A 114 -2.66 7.30 6.50
C MET A 114 -2.74 5.78 6.34
N PHE A 115 -2.88 5.32 5.10
CA PHE A 115 -2.87 3.91 4.78
C PHE A 115 -2.18 3.70 3.44
N GLN A 116 -1.32 2.67 3.38
CA GLN A 116 -0.60 2.30 2.16
C GLN A 116 -1.36 1.15 1.48
N ASN A 117 -1.81 1.41 0.25
CA ASN A 117 -2.46 0.41 -0.60
C ASN A 117 -2.14 0.71 -2.08
N GLY A 118 -2.48 -0.22 -2.97
CA GLY A 118 -2.29 -0.09 -4.41
C GLY A 118 -3.41 0.67 -5.12
N SER A 119 -3.15 0.97 -6.41
CA SER A 119 -4.06 1.74 -7.26
C SER A 119 -5.41 1.07 -7.50
N TRP A 120 -5.52 -0.25 -7.35
CA TRP A 120 -6.77 -1.00 -7.46
C TRP A 120 -7.82 -0.58 -6.43
N ALA A 121 -7.42 0.05 -5.31
CA ALA A 121 -8.34 0.51 -4.27
C ALA A 121 -8.91 1.92 -4.53
N ALA A 122 -8.41 2.64 -5.54
CA ALA A 122 -8.73 4.05 -5.75
C ALA A 122 -10.24 4.32 -5.89
N ILE A 123 -10.95 3.49 -6.67
CA ILE A 123 -12.41 3.61 -6.83
C ILE A 123 -13.13 3.39 -5.51
N ALA A 124 -12.75 2.34 -4.76
CA ALA A 124 -13.39 2.02 -3.49
C ALA A 124 -13.27 3.18 -2.48
N TYR A 125 -12.14 3.92 -2.51
CA TYR A 125 -11.96 5.11 -1.69
C TYR A 125 -12.74 6.32 -2.21
N ALA A 126 -12.74 6.57 -3.51
CA ALA A 126 -13.45 7.69 -4.12
C ALA A 126 -14.97 7.57 -3.93
N ASP A 127 -15.52 6.36 -4.04
CA ASP A 127 -16.96 6.08 -3.94
C ASP A 127 -17.43 5.90 -2.48
N ASN A 128 -16.52 5.87 -1.51
CA ASN A 128 -16.89 5.77 -0.12
C ASN A 128 -17.65 7.04 0.33
N ALA A 129 -18.87 6.87 0.84
CA ALA A 129 -19.75 7.97 1.20
C ALA A 129 -19.23 8.86 2.33
N ASP A 130 -18.41 8.31 3.23
CA ASP A 130 -17.94 8.99 4.43
C ASP A 130 -16.62 9.73 4.20
N ILE A 131 -15.69 9.11 3.44
CA ILE A 131 -14.34 9.65 3.25
C ILE A 131 -14.02 10.09 1.82
N GLY A 132 -14.81 9.73 0.81
CA GLY A 132 -14.45 9.90 -0.60
C GLY A 132 -14.15 11.35 -1.01
N GLY A 133 -14.84 12.33 -0.41
CA GLY A 133 -14.55 13.76 -0.63
C GLY A 133 -13.28 14.28 0.04
N SER A 134 -12.69 13.49 0.94
CA SER A 134 -11.57 13.87 1.81
C SER A 134 -10.33 13.00 1.63
N VAL A 135 -10.40 11.94 0.82
CA VAL A 135 -9.23 11.10 0.52
C VAL A 135 -8.39 11.75 -0.59
N ASP A 136 -7.08 11.57 -0.48
CA ASP A 136 -6.13 11.88 -1.53
C ASP A 136 -4.96 10.89 -1.52
N VAL A 137 -4.13 10.92 -2.56
CA VAL A 137 -2.99 10.01 -2.74
C VAL A 137 -1.69 10.80 -2.90
N ALA A 138 -0.61 10.26 -2.36
CA ALA A 138 0.74 10.81 -2.49
C ALA A 138 1.74 9.68 -2.77
N PRO A 139 2.92 10.00 -3.33
CA PRO A 139 4.02 9.04 -3.42
C PRO A 139 4.38 8.48 -2.03
N LEU A 140 4.95 7.27 -2.00
CA LEU A 140 5.50 6.70 -0.77
C LEU A 140 6.63 7.57 -0.22
N PRO A 141 6.83 7.63 1.10
CA PRO A 141 7.96 8.37 1.67
C PRO A 141 9.29 7.69 1.31
N ALA A 142 10.34 8.49 1.19
CA ALA A 142 11.69 8.03 0.91
C ALA A 142 12.36 7.42 2.16
N GLY A 143 13.02 6.28 1.97
CA GLY A 143 13.98 5.72 2.91
C GLY A 143 15.41 6.10 2.55
N ALA A 144 16.39 5.35 3.06
CA ALA A 144 17.82 5.59 2.82
C ALA A 144 18.22 5.54 1.33
N GLU A 145 17.58 4.66 0.55
CA GLU A 145 17.78 4.51 -0.91
C GLU A 145 16.70 5.26 -1.72
N GLY A 146 16.10 6.29 -1.10
CA GLY A 146 15.08 7.12 -1.72
C GLY A 146 13.70 6.48 -1.73
N ASN A 147 12.83 7.01 -2.59
CA ASN A 147 11.50 6.44 -2.83
C ASN A 147 11.63 5.21 -3.74
N GLN A 148 11.16 4.07 -3.26
CA GLN A 148 11.04 2.83 -4.04
C GLN A 148 9.62 2.29 -3.89
N SER A 149 9.12 1.67 -4.96
CA SER A 149 7.87 0.91 -4.92
C SER A 149 8.03 -0.40 -5.66
N VAL A 150 7.52 -1.49 -5.08
CA VAL A 150 7.46 -2.78 -5.76
C VAL A 150 6.37 -2.78 -6.81
N ILE A 151 6.63 -3.46 -7.92
CA ILE A 151 5.62 -3.67 -8.96
C ILE A 151 4.69 -4.81 -8.56
N HIS A 152 3.39 -4.59 -8.72
CA HIS A 152 2.36 -5.61 -8.54
C HIS A 152 1.70 -5.87 -9.89
N GLY A 153 1.59 -7.14 -10.28
CA GLY A 153 1.03 -7.52 -11.57
C GLY A 153 0.28 -8.83 -11.51
N VAL A 154 -0.77 -8.94 -12.32
CA VAL A 154 -1.52 -10.18 -12.55
C VAL A 154 -1.34 -10.61 -13.99
N GLY A 155 -1.05 -11.89 -14.22
CA GLY A 155 -0.86 -12.44 -15.55
C GLY A 155 -2.09 -13.19 -16.04
N ASN A 156 -2.55 -12.89 -17.26
CA ASN A 156 -3.55 -13.73 -17.94
C ASN A 156 -2.86 -14.99 -18.49
N VAL A 157 -3.30 -16.17 -18.05
CA VAL A 157 -2.71 -17.45 -18.45
C VAL A 157 -3.77 -18.43 -18.94
N ALA A 158 -3.47 -19.15 -20.02
CA ALA A 158 -4.29 -20.24 -20.52
C ALA A 158 -3.76 -21.58 -20.00
N ASN A 159 -4.58 -22.35 -19.27
CA ASN A 159 -4.19 -23.68 -18.80
C ASN A 159 -4.01 -24.63 -20.00
N ALA A 160 -2.80 -25.16 -20.17
CA ALA A 160 -2.44 -26.06 -21.26
C ALA A 160 -3.28 -27.35 -21.32
N LYS A 161 -3.94 -27.73 -20.22
CA LYS A 161 -4.81 -28.92 -20.11
C LYS A 161 -6.30 -28.61 -20.33
N SER A 162 -6.65 -27.37 -20.66
CA SER A 162 -8.04 -26.98 -20.90
C SER A 162 -8.64 -27.74 -22.08
N ALA A 163 -9.87 -28.23 -21.92
CA ALA A 163 -10.66 -28.77 -23.03
C ALA A 163 -11.05 -27.68 -24.05
N HIS A 164 -10.93 -26.40 -23.66
CA HIS A 164 -11.22 -25.21 -24.46
C HIS A 164 -9.95 -24.37 -24.64
N LEU A 165 -8.84 -25.01 -25.04
CA LEU A 165 -7.53 -24.36 -25.09
C LEU A 165 -7.48 -23.22 -26.12
N ALA A 166 -8.16 -23.37 -27.27
CA ALA A 166 -8.19 -22.34 -28.30
C ALA A 166 -8.90 -21.08 -27.81
N GLU A 167 -10.07 -21.25 -27.19
CA GLU A 167 -10.87 -20.16 -26.61
C GLU A 167 -10.16 -19.50 -25.44
N ALA A 168 -9.54 -20.29 -24.55
CA ALA A 168 -8.76 -19.75 -23.43
C ALA A 168 -7.57 -18.92 -23.91
N LYS A 169 -6.88 -19.34 -24.98
CA LYS A 169 -5.79 -18.57 -25.59
C LYS A 169 -6.30 -17.28 -26.23
N ALA A 170 -7.38 -17.35 -27.01
CA ALA A 170 -7.98 -16.18 -27.63
C ALA A 170 -8.43 -15.15 -26.58
N PHE A 171 -9.01 -15.61 -25.46
CA PHE A 171 -9.36 -14.73 -24.36
C PHE A 171 -8.13 -14.12 -23.68
N ALA A 172 -7.08 -14.90 -23.41
CA ALA A 172 -5.85 -14.38 -22.81
C ALA A 172 -5.15 -13.34 -23.73
N GLU A 173 -5.19 -13.53 -25.05
CA GLU A 173 -4.69 -12.56 -26.03
C GLU A 173 -5.52 -11.26 -25.99
N PHE A 174 -6.85 -11.36 -25.99
CA PHE A 174 -7.72 -10.20 -25.83
C PHE A 174 -7.47 -9.47 -24.50
N ALA A 175 -7.44 -10.19 -23.39
CA ALA A 175 -7.33 -9.65 -22.04
C ALA A 175 -5.97 -8.97 -21.77
N SER A 176 -4.95 -9.31 -22.56
CA SER A 176 -3.62 -8.69 -22.53
C SER A 176 -3.38 -7.70 -23.68
N GLY A 177 -4.40 -7.45 -24.51
CA GLY A 177 -4.32 -6.55 -25.66
C GLY A 177 -4.72 -5.11 -25.34
N GLU A 178 -4.43 -4.21 -26.29
CA GLU A 178 -4.73 -2.77 -26.17
C GLU A 178 -6.20 -2.48 -25.84
N GLN A 179 -7.13 -3.28 -26.39
CA GLN A 179 -8.55 -3.08 -26.13
C GLN A 179 -8.91 -3.31 -24.65
N ALA A 180 -8.42 -4.37 -24.02
CA ALA A 180 -8.66 -4.63 -22.61
C ALA A 180 -7.96 -3.60 -21.72
N ALA A 181 -6.74 -3.18 -22.08
CA ALA A 181 -6.02 -2.12 -21.38
C ALA A 181 -6.79 -0.78 -21.38
N LYS A 182 -7.36 -0.39 -22.52
CA LYS A 182 -8.22 0.81 -22.61
C LYS A 182 -9.45 0.71 -21.74
N ILE A 183 -10.14 -0.44 -21.75
CA ILE A 183 -11.31 -0.66 -20.89
C ILE A 183 -10.93 -0.46 -19.42
N GLN A 184 -9.82 -1.05 -18.95
CA GLN A 184 -9.37 -0.91 -17.56
C GLN A 184 -9.02 0.55 -17.19
N ALA A 185 -8.37 1.28 -18.10
CA ALA A 185 -8.04 2.69 -17.89
C ALA A 185 -9.29 3.57 -17.80
N GLU A 186 -10.25 3.37 -18.71
CA GLU A 186 -11.50 4.14 -18.77
C GLU A 186 -12.40 3.88 -17.56
N THR A 187 -12.42 2.65 -17.06
CA THR A 187 -13.20 2.30 -15.85
C THR A 187 -12.49 2.65 -14.56
N GLY A 188 -11.20 3.03 -14.61
CA GLY A 188 -10.37 3.35 -13.43
C GLY A 188 -10.03 2.13 -12.56
N THR A 189 -10.21 0.91 -13.07
CA THR A 189 -10.14 -0.32 -12.26
C THR A 189 -8.73 -0.57 -11.73
N VAL A 190 -7.71 -0.37 -12.57
CA VAL A 190 -6.29 -0.52 -12.24
C VAL A 190 -5.46 0.18 -13.32
N ILE A 191 -4.19 0.46 -13.02
CA ILE A 191 -3.22 0.91 -14.02
C ILE A 191 -2.97 -0.24 -15.00
N PRO A 192 -3.22 -0.07 -16.32
CA PRO A 192 -2.98 -1.13 -17.30
C PRO A 192 -1.50 -1.51 -17.39
N ALA A 193 -1.24 -2.78 -17.72
CA ALA A 193 0.09 -3.34 -17.94
C ALA A 193 0.76 -2.86 -19.24
#